data_AF-A0A2D5AMM6-F1
#
_entry.id   AF-A0A2D5AMM6-F1
#
_cell.length_a   1.000
_cell.length_b   1.000
_cell.length_c   1.000
_cell.angle_alpha   90.00
_cell.angle_beta   90.00
_cell.angle_gamma   90.00
#
_symmetry.space_group_name_H-M   'P 1'
#
loop_
_entity.id
_entity.type
_entity.pdbx_description
1 polymer ?
#
loop_
_entity_poly.entity_id
_entity_poly.type
_entity_poly.pdbx_seq_one_letter_code
_entity_poly.pdbx_strand_id
1 'polypeptide(L)'
;MSKQAIIRIIAGLLVIAGLILSSFESIRPLIPWGNPIFTEEIPKKRPPRLDRRMMERFAGLEVDEIISTILEQRASNPVIAPPLGVPSRKDNLLASLPDAPLPFPDEATPADSDWLREFVATIQNNAGNTLSQEEIWQLNLAMSALKIEDSQILEDSRRDTSPPTESDTFAIRLTNKPVALKAPFCSGDFNGDGTIEFVSKGGTEAFHLDTSGRFVPIPWPAVTYPGNGLFPADYDNDGDLDLFVTRDNGLPNSMMRNRGDGNFDDVTTDVGLLSFDSTNFAVWLDFDQDGFLDLMVGSEELPLELYRQNKLATFEPVAWDLKLWIPRGTRFAEVADINNDQVPDFYLGIHGLQNRLYIGQRSSNSANWRFKNIFQDFNLGDSSLSVPGHFFDFNNNGHLDFLTVAEGRIKLLQNTGEGRLTQITEEVSLPETTATAFGSFDVDNDGYQDLLIGTDTLEFNHILWNREGTDFRDISVTSEGNFLDKPVQVMVNDLDVNGQADIIYTTSSGNVRWLQPTGPLGRWIHISLTGNPKNGTKITVISRDEDWILQRIPRTIRGDFSLTIGLGEASKVESLSVTLPDGTEPTEPLSFLEPDQKISFTIP
;
A
#
# COMPACT_ATOMS: atom_id res chain seq x y z
N MET A 1 -26.71 1.18 -53.94
CA MET A 1 -26.58 2.15 -52.82
C MET A 1 -25.83 3.38 -53.31
N SER A 2 -26.30 4.60 -53.02
CA SER A 2 -25.58 5.83 -53.40
C SER A 2 -24.31 6.00 -52.57
N LYS A 3 -23.30 6.72 -53.08
CA LYS A 3 -22.06 7.03 -52.34
C LYS A 3 -22.34 7.64 -50.96
N GLN A 4 -23.40 8.45 -50.83
CA GLN A 4 -23.83 9.01 -49.54
C GLN A 4 -24.41 7.97 -48.57
N ALA A 5 -25.06 6.90 -49.06
CA ALA A 5 -25.52 5.80 -48.22
C ALA A 5 -24.35 4.94 -47.70
N ILE A 6 -23.30 4.77 -48.51
CA ILE A 6 -22.07 4.07 -48.10
C ILE A 6 -21.32 4.86 -47.02
N ILE A 7 -21.20 6.19 -47.17
CA ILE A 7 -20.55 7.06 -46.17
C ILE A 7 -21.31 7.06 -44.84
N ARG A 8 -22.66 7.05 -44.86
CA ARG A 8 -23.45 6.97 -43.62
C ARG A 8 -23.35 5.61 -42.92
N ILE A 9 -23.21 4.52 -43.67
CA ILE A 9 -22.99 3.17 -43.11
C ILE A 9 -21.59 3.06 -42.51
N ILE A 10 -20.57 3.63 -43.16
CA ILE A 10 -19.19 3.65 -42.63
C ILE A 10 -19.08 4.56 -41.40
N ALA A 11 -19.74 5.72 -41.39
CA ALA A 11 -19.81 6.58 -40.21
C ALA A 11 -20.58 5.94 -39.05
N GLY A 12 -21.67 5.23 -39.33
CA GLY A 12 -22.42 4.45 -38.33
C GLY A 12 -21.61 3.29 -37.75
N LEU A 13 -20.80 2.61 -38.57
CA LEU A 13 -19.90 1.53 -38.11
C LEU A 13 -18.71 2.07 -37.30
N LEU A 14 -18.21 3.28 -37.58
CA LEU A 14 -17.16 3.94 -36.80
C LEU A 14 -17.66 4.45 -35.43
N VAL A 15 -18.90 4.92 -35.34
CA VAL A 15 -19.52 5.29 -34.05
C VAL A 15 -19.80 4.06 -33.19
N ILE A 16 -20.20 2.94 -33.81
CA ILE A 16 -20.36 1.66 -33.10
C ILE A 16 -18.98 1.09 -32.69
N ALA A 17 -17.95 1.22 -33.52
CA ALA A 17 -16.58 0.83 -33.14
C ALA A 17 -16.01 1.71 -32.02
N GLY A 18 -16.30 3.02 -32.00
CA GLY A 18 -15.92 3.95 -30.94
C GLY A 18 -16.63 3.69 -29.61
N LEU A 19 -17.90 3.28 -29.64
CA LEU A 19 -18.67 2.89 -28.45
C LEU A 19 -18.29 1.50 -27.91
N ILE A 20 -17.76 0.62 -28.77
CA ILE A 20 -17.21 -0.68 -28.36
C ILE A 20 -15.78 -0.50 -27.81
N LEU A 21 -15.05 0.56 -28.18
CA LEU A 21 -13.69 0.85 -27.70
C LEU A 21 -13.60 1.40 -26.27
N SER A 22 -14.68 1.99 -25.72
CA SER A 22 -14.73 2.45 -24.32
C SER A 22 -15.25 1.40 -23.33
N SER A 23 -15.40 0.13 -23.76
CA SER A 23 -15.85 -0.98 -22.91
C SER A 23 -14.94 -2.21 -22.95
N PHE A 24 -13.70 -2.05 -23.43
CA PHE A 24 -12.66 -3.09 -23.40
C PHE A 24 -11.91 -3.14 -22.05
N GLU A 25 -12.63 -3.48 -20.98
CA GLU A 25 -12.06 -4.17 -19.80
C GLU A 25 -12.33 -5.69 -19.85
N SER A 26 -12.81 -6.23 -20.97
CA SER A 26 -13.36 -7.60 -21.02
C SER A 26 -12.92 -8.44 -22.22
N ILE A 27 -11.61 -8.63 -22.41
CA ILE A 27 -11.11 -9.79 -23.18
C ILE A 27 -10.56 -10.81 -22.18
N ARG A 28 -11.45 -11.66 -21.67
CA ARG A 28 -11.09 -12.83 -20.85
C ARG A 28 -10.59 -13.98 -21.73
N PRO A 29 -9.65 -14.82 -21.28
CA PRO A 29 -9.37 -16.08 -21.94
C PRO A 29 -10.59 -17.03 -21.87
N LEU A 30 -10.70 -17.87 -22.90
CA LEU A 30 -11.77 -18.82 -23.23
C LEU A 30 -11.96 -19.98 -22.21
N ILE A 31 -12.20 -19.68 -20.93
CA ILE A 31 -12.63 -20.67 -19.93
C ILE A 31 -13.93 -20.18 -19.28
N PRO A 32 -15.01 -21.00 -19.23
CA PRO A 32 -16.31 -20.60 -18.71
C PRO A 32 -16.30 -20.58 -17.18
N TRP A 33 -15.62 -19.61 -16.59
CA TRP A 33 -15.87 -19.21 -15.21
C TRP A 33 -17.06 -18.23 -15.29
N GLY A 34 -18.20 -18.65 -14.74
CA GLY A 34 -19.44 -17.86 -14.74
C GLY A 34 -19.24 -16.45 -14.16
N ASN A 35 -20.26 -15.60 -14.29
CA ASN A 35 -20.30 -14.35 -13.54
C ASN A 35 -19.97 -14.62 -12.06
N PRO A 36 -19.16 -13.77 -11.41
CA PRO A 36 -18.77 -13.94 -10.02
C PRO A 36 -20.02 -14.10 -9.18
N ILE A 37 -20.14 -15.25 -8.52
CA ILE A 37 -21.32 -15.55 -7.72
C ILE A 37 -21.01 -15.08 -6.30
N PHE A 38 -21.85 -14.19 -5.77
CA PHE A 38 -22.06 -14.03 -4.34
C PHE A 38 -22.50 -15.40 -3.79
N THR A 39 -21.59 -16.18 -3.21
CA THR A 39 -22.01 -17.33 -2.39
C THR A 39 -21.12 -17.46 -1.18
N GLU A 40 -21.73 -17.37 0.00
CA GLU A 40 -21.16 -17.92 1.25
C GLU A 40 -21.06 -19.45 1.20
N GLU A 41 -21.68 -20.08 0.19
CA GLU A 41 -21.54 -21.49 -0.10
C GLU A 41 -20.20 -21.77 -0.80
N ILE A 42 -19.34 -22.53 -0.13
CA ILE A 42 -18.12 -23.10 -0.72
C ILE A 42 -18.56 -23.98 -1.90
N PRO A 43 -17.95 -23.83 -3.09
CA PRO A 43 -18.32 -24.69 -4.20
C PRO A 43 -18.12 -26.16 -3.82
N LYS A 44 -18.95 -27.08 -4.32
CA LYS A 44 -18.84 -28.50 -3.93
C LYS A 44 -17.61 -29.20 -4.52
N LYS A 45 -16.95 -28.57 -5.48
CA LYS A 45 -15.77 -29.08 -6.17
C LYS A 45 -14.69 -28.02 -6.16
N ARG A 46 -13.52 -28.40 -5.67
CA ARG A 46 -12.32 -27.59 -5.72
C ARG A 46 -11.96 -27.30 -7.19
N PRO A 47 -11.69 -26.04 -7.57
CA PRO A 47 -11.12 -25.73 -8.87
C PRO A 47 -9.75 -26.43 -9.04
N PRO A 48 -9.35 -26.79 -10.26
CA PRO A 48 -7.97 -27.22 -10.51
C PRO A 48 -7.03 -26.08 -10.12
N ARG A 49 -6.05 -26.37 -9.25
CA ARG A 49 -5.16 -25.37 -8.62
C ARG A 49 -4.06 -24.84 -9.53
N LEU A 50 -3.57 -25.66 -10.46
CA LEU A 50 -2.38 -25.37 -11.26
C LEU A 50 -2.63 -25.82 -12.69
N ASP A 51 -2.14 -25.04 -13.67
CA ASP A 51 -2.10 -25.52 -15.05
C ASP A 51 -1.11 -26.69 -15.13
N ARG A 52 -1.64 -27.90 -14.96
CA ARG A 52 -0.89 -29.16 -15.03
C ARG A 52 -0.05 -29.24 -16.30
N ARG A 53 -0.49 -28.63 -17.41
CA ARG A 53 0.28 -28.62 -18.65
C ARG A 53 1.53 -27.75 -18.53
N MET A 54 1.44 -26.60 -17.85
CA MET A 54 2.59 -25.75 -17.57
C MET A 54 3.57 -26.46 -16.63
N MET A 55 3.06 -27.10 -15.57
CA MET A 55 3.90 -27.89 -14.65
C MET A 55 4.63 -29.03 -15.36
N GLU A 56 3.92 -29.83 -16.18
CA GLU A 56 4.53 -30.92 -16.95
C GLU A 56 5.53 -30.39 -18.00
N ARG A 57 5.23 -29.25 -18.61
CA ARG A 57 6.07 -28.62 -19.63
C ARG A 57 7.39 -28.11 -19.08
N PHE A 58 7.38 -27.55 -17.87
CA PHE A 58 8.52 -26.89 -17.25
C PHE A 58 9.15 -27.69 -16.10
N ALA A 59 8.78 -28.97 -15.98
CA ALA A 59 9.31 -29.85 -14.94
C ALA A 59 10.84 -29.95 -15.01
N GLY A 60 11.50 -29.65 -13.89
CA GLY A 60 12.95 -29.74 -13.73
C GLY A 60 13.76 -28.59 -14.32
N LEU A 61 13.09 -27.49 -14.72
CA LEU A 61 13.75 -26.24 -15.12
C LEU A 61 13.74 -25.25 -13.95
N GLU A 62 14.78 -24.42 -13.89
CA GLU A 62 14.84 -23.30 -12.96
C GLU A 62 13.86 -22.19 -13.36
N VAL A 63 13.37 -21.40 -12.40
CA VAL A 63 12.35 -20.36 -12.66
C VAL A 63 12.82 -19.34 -13.70
N ASP A 64 14.09 -18.95 -13.68
CA ASP A 64 14.67 -18.04 -14.69
C ASP A 64 14.69 -18.68 -16.11
N GLU A 65 14.92 -19.99 -16.21
CA GLU A 65 14.84 -20.73 -17.49
C GLU A 65 13.38 -20.79 -17.99
N ILE A 66 12.42 -20.93 -17.07
CA ILE A 66 11.00 -20.90 -17.38
C ILE A 66 10.59 -19.52 -17.92
N ILE A 67 10.95 -18.45 -17.20
CA ILE A 67 10.60 -17.06 -17.57
C ILE A 67 11.22 -16.72 -18.92
N SER A 68 12.51 -16.94 -19.09
CA SER A 68 13.22 -16.69 -20.35
C SER A 68 12.56 -17.43 -21.52
N THR A 69 12.23 -18.72 -21.35
CA THR A 69 11.52 -19.51 -22.37
C THR A 69 10.16 -18.90 -22.73
N ILE A 70 9.38 -18.45 -21.75
CA ILE A 70 8.06 -17.83 -22.00
C ILE A 70 8.22 -16.52 -22.77
N LEU A 71 9.17 -15.68 -22.38
CA LEU A 71 9.41 -14.38 -23.01
C LEU A 71 9.94 -14.52 -24.44
N GLU A 72 10.88 -15.43 -24.69
CA GLU A 72 11.39 -15.73 -26.03
C GLU A 72 10.26 -16.20 -26.96
N GLN A 73 9.36 -17.04 -26.46
CA GLN A 73 8.22 -17.49 -27.24
C GLN A 73 7.26 -16.35 -27.60
N ARG A 74 6.99 -15.44 -26.66
CA ARG A 74 6.19 -14.24 -26.93
C ARG A 74 6.84 -13.35 -27.98
N ALA A 75 8.15 -13.18 -27.91
CA ALA A 75 8.90 -12.42 -28.90
C ALA A 75 8.86 -13.09 -30.30
N SER A 76 8.89 -14.42 -30.34
CA SER A 76 8.85 -15.20 -31.58
C SER A 76 7.45 -15.27 -32.23
N ASN A 77 6.40 -15.11 -31.42
CA ASN A 77 5.02 -15.13 -31.87
C ASN A 77 4.26 -13.98 -31.21
N PRO A 78 4.50 -12.73 -31.64
CA PRO A 78 3.88 -11.57 -31.05
C PRO A 78 2.38 -11.65 -31.30
N VAL A 79 1.63 -12.10 -30.30
CA VAL A 79 0.25 -11.63 -30.13
C VAL A 79 0.39 -10.12 -30.04
N ILE A 80 -0.29 -9.38 -30.92
CA ILE A 80 -0.36 -7.93 -30.81
C ILE A 80 -0.92 -7.66 -29.42
N ALA A 81 -0.05 -7.33 -28.46
CA ALA A 81 -0.48 -6.77 -27.21
C ALA A 81 -1.38 -5.59 -27.59
N PRO A 82 -2.56 -5.43 -26.95
CA PRO A 82 -3.32 -4.21 -27.16
C PRO A 82 -2.34 -3.04 -26.98
N PRO A 83 -2.35 -2.04 -27.89
CA PRO A 83 -1.45 -0.92 -27.74
C PRO A 83 -1.55 -0.41 -26.30
N LEU A 84 -0.40 -0.15 -25.67
CA LEU A 84 -0.37 0.61 -24.41
C LEU A 84 -1.37 1.75 -24.58
N GLY A 85 -2.36 1.81 -23.69
CA GLY A 85 -3.48 2.73 -23.85
C GLY A 85 -2.95 4.12 -24.17
N VAL A 86 -3.56 4.80 -25.16
CA VAL A 86 -3.26 6.22 -25.38
C VAL A 86 -3.47 6.92 -24.03
N PRO A 87 -2.47 7.61 -23.47
CA PRO A 87 -2.60 8.24 -22.16
C PRO A 87 -3.88 9.06 -22.11
N SER A 88 -4.62 8.95 -21.01
CA SER A 88 -5.87 9.67 -20.88
C SER A 88 -5.62 11.19 -20.87
N ARG A 89 -6.68 11.97 -21.07
CA ARG A 89 -6.58 13.43 -20.95
C ARG A 89 -6.05 13.85 -19.56
N LYS A 90 -6.45 13.13 -18.49
CA LYS A 90 -5.97 13.37 -17.13
C LYS A 90 -4.48 13.06 -17.00
N ASP A 91 -4.02 11.96 -17.57
CA ASP A 91 -2.61 11.55 -17.51
C ASP A 91 -1.72 12.57 -18.22
N ASN A 92 -2.12 13.01 -19.43
CA ASN A 92 -1.39 14.04 -20.17
C ASN A 92 -1.37 15.38 -19.41
N LEU A 93 -2.49 15.75 -18.77
CA LEU A 93 -2.54 16.96 -17.95
C LEU A 93 -1.60 16.85 -16.75
N LEU A 94 -1.68 15.77 -15.96
CA LEU A 94 -0.79 15.55 -14.81
C LEU A 94 0.69 15.61 -15.23
N ALA A 95 1.06 14.94 -16.32
CA ALA A 95 2.42 14.93 -16.84
C ALA A 95 2.91 16.30 -17.33
N SER A 96 2.01 17.25 -17.59
CA SER A 96 2.33 18.62 -18.04
C SER A 96 2.41 19.63 -16.89
N LEU A 97 1.81 19.33 -15.73
CA LEU A 97 1.83 20.20 -14.54
C LEU A 97 3.21 20.24 -13.86
N PRO A 98 3.48 21.23 -12.99
CA PRO A 98 4.68 21.23 -12.15
C PRO A 98 4.69 20.03 -11.20
N ASP A 99 5.87 19.45 -10.96
CA ASP A 99 6.06 18.40 -9.96
C ASP A 99 6.24 18.98 -8.56
N ALA A 100 5.17 19.61 -8.05
CA ALA A 100 5.14 20.34 -6.79
C ALA A 100 3.75 20.24 -6.14
N PRO A 101 3.63 20.43 -4.82
CA PRO A 101 2.33 20.46 -4.14
C PRO A 101 1.49 21.67 -4.59
N LEU A 102 0.18 21.60 -4.34
CA LEU A 102 -0.76 22.68 -4.64
C LEU A 102 -0.95 23.60 -3.42
N PRO A 103 -1.10 24.94 -3.53
CA PRO A 103 -0.92 25.74 -4.72
C PRO A 103 0.54 25.66 -5.18
N PHE A 104 0.75 25.60 -6.49
CA PHE A 104 2.10 25.47 -7.03
C PHE A 104 2.97 26.65 -6.55
N PRO A 105 4.16 26.40 -5.99
CA PRO A 105 5.12 27.44 -5.62
C PRO A 105 5.42 28.40 -6.77
N ASP A 106 5.82 29.63 -6.48
CA ASP A 106 6.06 30.66 -7.52
C ASP A 106 7.17 30.27 -8.50
N GLU A 107 8.17 29.56 -8.01
CA GLU A 107 9.29 29.01 -8.76
C GLU A 107 8.96 27.74 -9.54
N ALA A 108 7.81 27.10 -9.28
CA ALA A 108 7.44 25.85 -9.92
C ALA A 108 7.05 26.07 -11.38
N THR A 109 7.73 25.36 -12.28
CA THR A 109 7.52 25.47 -13.73
C THR A 109 6.79 24.26 -14.28
N PRO A 110 5.81 24.42 -15.19
CA PRO A 110 5.20 23.30 -15.89
C PRO A 110 6.23 22.46 -16.66
N ALA A 111 6.00 21.15 -16.74
CA ALA A 111 6.80 20.25 -17.56
C ALA A 111 6.57 20.49 -19.07
N ASP A 112 5.34 20.85 -19.47
CA ASP A 112 5.01 21.22 -20.85
C ASP A 112 4.05 22.43 -20.90
N SER A 113 4.63 23.63 -21.00
CA SER A 113 3.84 24.87 -21.05
C SER A 113 3.07 25.06 -22.35
N ASP A 114 3.56 24.50 -23.47
CA ASP A 114 2.92 24.69 -24.78
C ASP A 114 1.65 23.84 -24.86
N TRP A 115 1.73 22.60 -24.39
CA TRP A 115 0.58 21.71 -24.27
C TRP A 115 -0.50 22.30 -23.35
N LEU A 116 -0.12 22.84 -22.18
CA LEU A 116 -1.08 23.47 -21.27
C LEU A 116 -1.78 24.68 -21.91
N ARG A 117 -1.06 25.51 -22.68
CA ARG A 117 -1.66 26.64 -23.40
C ARG A 117 -2.65 26.18 -24.46
N GLU A 118 -2.34 25.11 -25.19
CA GLU A 118 -3.26 24.51 -26.17
C GLU A 118 -4.50 23.90 -25.48
N PHE A 119 -4.30 23.23 -24.35
CA PHE A 119 -5.37 22.67 -23.52
C PHE A 119 -6.34 23.76 -23.04
N VAL A 120 -5.81 24.83 -22.45
CA VAL A 120 -6.58 26.00 -22.01
C VAL A 120 -7.36 26.60 -23.17
N ALA A 121 -6.69 26.87 -24.30
CA ALA A 121 -7.34 27.46 -25.47
C ALA A 121 -8.46 26.57 -26.03
N THR A 122 -8.27 25.25 -26.00
CA THR A 122 -9.26 24.28 -26.48
C THR A 122 -10.51 24.26 -25.59
N ILE A 123 -10.35 24.25 -24.25
CA ILE A 123 -11.49 24.35 -23.33
C ILE A 123 -12.23 25.68 -23.51
N GLN A 124 -11.49 26.80 -23.53
CA GLN A 124 -12.08 28.13 -23.64
C GLN A 124 -12.79 28.35 -24.99
N ASN A 125 -12.25 27.86 -26.10
CA ASN A 125 -12.89 27.96 -27.41
C ASN A 125 -14.14 27.07 -27.54
N ASN A 126 -14.21 25.98 -26.77
CA ASN A 126 -15.37 25.09 -26.70
C ASN A 126 -16.40 25.53 -25.63
N ALA A 127 -16.13 26.61 -24.88
CA ALA A 127 -17.00 27.14 -23.82
C ALA A 127 -18.34 27.75 -24.33
N GLY A 128 -18.69 27.54 -25.60
CA GLY A 128 -20.07 27.72 -26.08
C GLY A 128 -21.07 26.72 -25.46
N ASN A 129 -20.59 25.73 -24.72
CA ASN A 129 -21.35 24.77 -23.90
C ASN A 129 -21.02 24.95 -22.40
N THR A 130 -21.97 24.66 -21.51
CA THR A 130 -21.74 24.64 -20.05
C THR A 130 -20.67 23.60 -19.69
N LEU A 131 -19.53 24.02 -19.17
CA LEU A 131 -18.45 23.13 -18.72
C LEU A 131 -18.88 22.29 -17.51
N SER A 132 -18.39 21.06 -17.43
CA SER A 132 -18.52 20.23 -16.21
C SER A 132 -17.63 20.74 -15.09
N GLN A 133 -17.91 20.33 -13.84
CA GLN A 133 -17.06 20.68 -12.69
C GLN A 133 -15.63 20.16 -12.82
N GLU A 134 -15.48 18.96 -13.38
CA GLU A 134 -14.18 18.36 -13.64
C GLU A 134 -13.37 19.17 -14.67
N GLU A 135 -14.01 19.63 -15.76
CA GLU A 135 -13.35 20.47 -16.76
C GLU A 135 -12.96 21.84 -16.22
N ILE A 136 -13.80 22.43 -15.36
CA ILE A 136 -13.47 23.69 -14.67
C ILE A 136 -12.26 23.49 -13.76
N TRP A 137 -12.23 22.41 -12.98
CA TRP A 137 -11.09 22.09 -12.12
C TRP A 137 -9.79 21.87 -12.91
N GLN A 138 -9.83 21.06 -13.97
CA GLN A 138 -8.67 20.83 -14.84
C GLN A 138 -8.19 22.10 -15.53
N LEU A 139 -9.12 22.98 -15.95
CA LEU A 139 -8.79 24.29 -16.49
C LEU A 139 -8.07 25.15 -15.44
N ASN A 140 -8.59 25.22 -14.21
CA ASN A 140 -7.98 26.00 -13.13
C ASN A 140 -6.58 25.49 -12.77
N LEU A 141 -6.37 24.17 -12.74
CA LEU A 141 -5.04 23.58 -12.53
C LEU A 141 -4.06 24.00 -13.63
N ALA A 142 -4.46 23.90 -14.91
CA ALA A 142 -3.62 24.31 -16.03
C ALA A 142 -3.29 25.82 -15.99
N MET A 143 -4.27 26.65 -15.63
CA MET A 143 -4.09 28.10 -15.51
C MET A 143 -3.18 28.48 -14.33
N SER A 144 -3.34 27.81 -13.19
CA SER A 144 -2.49 27.96 -12.01
C SER A 144 -1.04 27.57 -12.31
N ALA A 145 -0.83 26.44 -12.99
CA ALA A 145 0.48 26.01 -13.46
C ALA A 145 1.13 27.02 -14.42
N LEU A 146 0.35 27.63 -15.31
CA LEU A 146 0.80 28.67 -16.23
C LEU A 146 0.94 30.07 -15.60
N LYS A 147 0.57 30.23 -14.32
CA LYS A 147 0.56 31.50 -13.58
C LYS A 147 -0.26 32.59 -14.31
N ILE A 148 -1.41 32.19 -14.86
CA ILE A 148 -2.33 33.12 -15.55
C ILE A 148 -3.26 33.78 -14.53
N GLU A 149 -3.35 35.11 -14.54
CA GLU A 149 -4.23 35.86 -13.64
C GLU A 149 -5.73 35.57 -13.84
N ASP A 150 -6.49 35.58 -12.75
CA ASP A 150 -7.95 35.40 -12.74
C ASP A 150 -8.71 36.36 -13.66
N SER A 151 -8.13 37.54 -13.91
CA SER A 151 -8.67 38.56 -14.80
C SER A 151 -8.81 38.08 -16.25
N GLN A 152 -8.05 37.06 -16.65
CA GLN A 152 -8.05 36.45 -17.99
C GLN A 152 -8.97 35.22 -18.09
N ILE A 153 -9.72 34.92 -17.02
CA ILE A 153 -10.67 33.79 -16.93
C ILE A 153 -12.09 34.26 -17.29
N LEU A 154 -12.84 33.48 -18.06
CA LEU A 154 -14.28 33.68 -18.32
C LEU A 154 -15.06 33.63 -17.00
N GLU A 155 -15.93 34.60 -16.72
CA GLU A 155 -16.68 34.68 -15.45
C GLU A 155 -17.42 33.38 -15.10
N ASP A 156 -18.04 32.72 -16.08
CA ASP A 156 -18.78 31.46 -15.88
C ASP A 156 -17.88 30.24 -15.54
N SER A 157 -16.56 30.38 -15.70
CA SER A 157 -15.55 29.37 -15.33
C SER A 157 -14.82 29.67 -14.01
N ARG A 158 -15.14 30.80 -13.36
CA ARG A 158 -14.57 31.15 -12.05
C ARG A 158 -15.34 30.42 -10.94
N ARG A 159 -14.69 29.47 -10.29
CA ARG A 159 -15.09 28.97 -8.96
C ARG A 159 -13.94 29.23 -8.00
N ASP A 160 -14.30 29.58 -6.77
CA ASP A 160 -13.35 29.61 -5.66
C ASP A 160 -12.81 28.20 -5.47
N THR A 161 -11.58 28.00 -5.92
CA THR A 161 -10.78 26.78 -5.78
C THR A 161 -9.55 27.07 -4.93
N SER A 162 -9.59 28.20 -4.22
CA SER A 162 -8.53 28.56 -3.29
C SER A 162 -8.40 27.41 -2.28
N PRO A 163 -7.18 26.94 -2.01
CA PRO A 163 -6.97 26.07 -0.86
C PRO A 163 -7.57 26.75 0.39
N PRO A 164 -8.01 25.99 1.39
CA PRO A 164 -8.53 26.55 2.63
C PRO A 164 -7.57 27.64 3.14
N THR A 165 -8.10 28.84 3.37
CA THR A 165 -7.31 29.92 3.96
C THR A 165 -7.22 29.66 5.45
N GLU A 166 -6.17 28.98 5.89
CA GLU A 166 -5.88 28.83 7.31
C GLU A 166 -4.86 29.87 7.81
N SER A 167 -5.18 30.47 8.96
CA SER A 167 -4.40 31.52 9.62
C SER A 167 -3.22 31.01 10.45
N ASP A 168 -3.14 29.70 10.68
CA ASP A 168 -2.25 29.10 11.66
C ASP A 168 -1.18 28.26 10.95
N THR A 169 0.07 28.62 11.17
CA THR A 169 1.22 27.91 10.62
C THR A 169 1.42 26.58 11.35
N PHE A 170 1.26 25.45 10.65
CA PHE A 170 1.84 24.19 11.11
C PHE A 170 3.35 24.25 10.96
N ALA A 171 4.10 23.77 11.96
CA ALA A 171 5.55 24.00 12.02
C ALA A 171 6.35 23.07 11.10
N ILE A 172 5.78 21.92 10.74
CA ILE A 172 6.46 20.87 10.01
C ILE A 172 6.08 20.94 8.54
N ARG A 173 7.06 20.75 7.66
CA ARG A 173 6.93 20.71 6.20
C ARG A 173 7.40 19.36 5.67
N LEU A 174 6.68 18.81 4.71
CA LEU A 174 6.98 17.56 4.03
C LEU A 174 7.73 17.87 2.74
N THR A 175 9.06 17.83 2.81
CA THR A 175 9.92 18.10 1.67
C THR A 175 10.00 16.88 0.76
N ASN A 176 9.65 17.03 -0.52
CA ASN A 176 9.82 15.98 -1.51
C ASN A 176 11.31 15.81 -1.88
N LYS A 177 11.90 14.67 -1.47
CA LYS A 177 13.29 14.30 -1.73
C LYS A 177 13.46 13.58 -3.06
N PRO A 178 14.59 13.74 -3.75
CA PRO A 178 14.94 12.91 -4.89
C PRO A 178 15.02 11.44 -4.50
N VAL A 179 14.40 10.58 -5.29
CA VAL A 179 14.39 9.13 -5.08
C VAL A 179 14.89 8.41 -6.32
N ALA A 180 15.72 7.38 -6.13
CA ALA A 180 16.23 6.54 -7.23
C ALA A 180 15.36 5.28 -7.46
N LEU A 181 14.46 4.99 -6.51
CA LEU A 181 13.60 3.82 -6.52
C LEU A 181 12.56 3.87 -7.64
N LYS A 182 12.12 2.68 -8.05
CA LYS A 182 11.05 2.44 -9.02
C LYS A 182 10.10 1.40 -8.47
N ALA A 183 8.81 1.59 -8.70
CA ALA A 183 7.80 0.64 -8.26
C ALA A 183 7.88 -0.71 -9.03
N PRO A 184 7.43 -1.82 -8.41
CA PRO A 184 7.24 -1.96 -6.97
C PRO A 184 8.60 -2.02 -6.26
N PHE A 185 8.60 -1.62 -4.99
CA PHE A 185 9.78 -1.69 -4.12
C PHE A 185 9.41 -2.25 -2.74
N CYS A 186 10.39 -2.77 -2.01
CA CYS A 186 10.31 -3.08 -0.59
C CYS A 186 11.62 -2.68 0.09
N SER A 187 11.65 -2.74 1.42
CA SER A 187 12.85 -2.51 2.21
C SER A 187 13.05 -3.58 3.26
N GLY A 188 14.28 -3.72 3.74
CA GLY A 188 14.65 -4.60 4.84
C GLY A 188 16.16 -4.76 4.95
N ASP A 189 16.63 -5.32 6.07
CA ASP A 189 18.03 -5.70 6.24
C ASP A 189 18.25 -7.08 5.60
N PHE A 190 18.65 -7.10 4.34
CA PHE A 190 18.80 -8.34 3.56
C PHE A 190 20.22 -8.90 3.63
N ASN A 191 21.20 -8.15 4.12
CA ASN A 191 22.58 -8.59 4.23
C ASN A 191 23.02 -8.86 5.68
N GLY A 192 22.15 -8.60 6.65
CA GLY A 192 22.38 -8.83 8.08
C GLY A 192 23.36 -7.83 8.71
N ASP A 193 23.63 -6.69 8.07
CA ASP A 193 24.59 -5.70 8.54
C ASP A 193 23.99 -4.63 9.46
N GLY A 194 22.67 -4.69 9.69
CA GLY A 194 21.92 -3.76 10.52
C GLY A 194 21.52 -2.48 9.82
N THR A 195 21.78 -2.34 8.51
CA THR A 195 21.29 -1.25 7.68
C THR A 195 20.16 -1.72 6.77
N ILE A 196 19.29 -0.79 6.38
CA ILE A 196 18.13 -1.10 5.54
C ILE A 196 18.51 -0.97 4.06
N GLU A 197 18.35 -2.05 3.32
CA GLU A 197 18.36 -2.04 1.87
C GLU A 197 16.96 -1.76 1.30
N PHE A 198 16.94 -1.16 0.12
CA PHE A 198 15.74 -0.88 -0.65
C PHE A 198 15.81 -1.65 -1.96
N VAL A 199 14.96 -2.66 -2.09
CA VAL A 199 14.82 -3.47 -3.28
C VAL A 199 13.76 -2.84 -4.17
N SER A 200 14.10 -2.60 -5.43
CA SER A 200 13.38 -1.72 -6.34
C SER A 200 13.13 -2.41 -7.68
N LYS A 201 12.27 -1.81 -8.51
CA LYS A 201 12.02 -2.23 -9.90
C LYS A 201 11.68 -3.72 -9.98
N GLY A 202 10.73 -4.15 -9.15
CA GLY A 202 10.30 -5.55 -9.13
C GLY A 202 11.38 -6.53 -8.72
N GLY A 203 12.37 -6.12 -7.91
CA GLY A 203 13.38 -7.02 -7.36
C GLY A 203 14.71 -7.05 -8.10
N THR A 204 14.84 -6.30 -9.19
CA THR A 204 16.00 -6.38 -10.09
C THR A 204 17.11 -5.39 -9.78
N GLU A 205 16.87 -4.45 -8.88
CA GLU A 205 17.83 -3.43 -8.45
C GLU A 205 17.70 -3.26 -6.93
N ALA A 206 18.80 -3.01 -6.23
CA ALA A 206 18.75 -2.63 -4.83
C ALA A 206 19.67 -1.45 -4.53
N PHE A 207 19.35 -0.75 -3.45
CA PHE A 207 20.03 0.45 -3.00
C PHE A 207 20.20 0.42 -1.49
N HIS A 208 21.25 1.06 -0.98
CA HIS A 208 21.34 1.45 0.42
C HIS A 208 21.26 2.98 0.53
N LEU A 209 20.77 3.48 1.67
CA LEU A 209 20.73 4.92 1.94
C LEU A 209 22.06 5.36 2.57
N ASP A 210 22.81 6.24 1.91
CA ASP A 210 24.03 6.79 2.49
C ASP A 210 23.74 7.78 3.62
N THR A 211 24.76 8.13 4.40
CA THR A 211 24.64 9.08 5.54
C THR A 211 24.22 10.50 5.14
N SER A 212 24.14 10.80 3.83
CA SER A 212 23.63 12.08 3.32
C SER A 212 22.18 11.99 2.81
N GLY A 213 21.52 10.85 3.02
CA GLY A 213 20.15 10.61 2.58
C GLY A 213 20.05 10.36 1.06
N ARG A 214 21.07 9.75 0.45
CA ARG A 214 21.04 9.41 -0.99
C ARG A 214 21.06 7.91 -1.21
N PHE A 215 20.20 7.45 -2.11
CA PHE A 215 20.18 6.07 -2.57
C PHE A 215 21.43 5.76 -3.41
N VAL A 216 22.23 4.82 -2.95
CA VAL A 216 23.42 4.33 -3.65
C VAL A 216 23.14 2.89 -4.11
N PRO A 217 23.32 2.56 -5.40
CA PRO A 217 23.05 1.22 -5.90
C PRO A 217 24.06 0.21 -5.34
N ILE A 218 23.57 -1.00 -5.02
CA ILE A 218 24.38 -2.12 -4.52
C ILE A 218 24.22 -3.35 -5.43
N PRO A 219 25.19 -4.28 -5.43
CA PRO A 219 25.02 -5.57 -6.11
C PRO A 219 23.82 -6.33 -5.54
N TRP A 220 22.96 -6.84 -6.43
CA TRP A 220 21.70 -7.48 -6.03
C TRP A 220 21.36 -8.66 -6.94
N PRO A 221 21.65 -9.91 -6.54
CA PRO A 221 21.46 -11.10 -7.38
C PRO A 221 20.13 -11.83 -7.12
N ALA A 222 19.13 -11.21 -6.46
CA ALA A 222 17.92 -11.94 -6.06
C ALA A 222 17.07 -12.41 -7.25
N VAL A 223 16.73 -11.53 -8.21
CA VAL A 223 15.95 -11.94 -9.39
C VAL A 223 16.46 -11.26 -10.67
N THR A 224 16.41 -12.00 -11.78
CA THR A 224 16.79 -11.50 -13.10
C THR A 224 15.64 -10.76 -13.79
N TYR A 225 14.40 -11.18 -13.54
CA TYR A 225 13.20 -10.64 -14.16
C TYR A 225 12.30 -9.95 -13.12
N PRO A 226 11.81 -8.73 -13.40
CA PRO A 226 11.04 -7.97 -12.42
C PRO A 226 9.70 -8.63 -12.13
N GLY A 227 9.29 -8.55 -10.86
CA GLY A 227 7.93 -8.84 -10.41
C GLY A 227 7.01 -7.61 -10.41
N ASN A 228 5.72 -7.87 -10.17
CA ASN A 228 4.71 -6.83 -9.96
C ASN A 228 4.39 -6.59 -8.47
N GLY A 229 5.01 -7.35 -7.57
CA GLY A 229 4.96 -7.16 -6.12
C GLY A 229 6.14 -7.84 -5.42
N LEU A 230 6.55 -7.30 -4.28
CA LEU A 230 7.71 -7.74 -3.49
C LEU A 230 7.30 -7.86 -2.02
N PHE A 231 7.49 -9.03 -1.43
CA PHE A 231 6.98 -9.38 -0.11
C PHE A 231 8.07 -10.04 0.72
N PRO A 232 8.88 -9.25 1.45
CA PRO A 232 9.94 -9.80 2.27
C PRO A 232 9.43 -10.43 3.57
N ALA A 233 10.07 -11.51 4.01
CA ALA A 233 9.88 -12.14 5.32
C ALA A 233 10.97 -13.19 5.57
N ASP A 234 11.36 -13.38 6.83
CA ASP A 234 12.12 -14.57 7.29
C ASP A 234 11.12 -15.74 7.38
N TYR A 235 10.96 -16.50 6.28
CA TYR A 235 9.90 -17.52 6.23
C TYR A 235 10.33 -18.82 6.90
N ASP A 236 11.62 -19.16 6.88
CA ASP A 236 12.14 -20.42 7.43
C ASP A 236 12.75 -20.28 8.84
N ASN A 237 12.64 -19.09 9.45
CA ASN A 237 13.08 -18.75 10.80
C ASN A 237 14.61 -18.86 10.99
N ASP A 238 15.39 -18.67 9.94
CA ASP A 238 16.85 -18.70 10.00
C ASP A 238 17.48 -17.36 10.42
N GLY A 239 16.66 -16.29 10.46
CA GLY A 239 17.05 -14.95 10.87
C GLY A 239 17.43 -14.03 9.71
N ASP A 240 17.42 -14.53 8.48
CA ASP A 240 17.73 -13.77 7.28
C ASP A 240 16.42 -13.42 6.53
N LEU A 241 16.31 -12.18 6.04
CA LEU A 241 15.09 -11.76 5.35
C LEU A 241 15.05 -12.35 3.93
N ASP A 242 14.05 -13.18 3.64
CA ASP A 242 13.80 -13.75 2.31
C ASP A 242 12.89 -12.85 1.47
N LEU A 243 12.67 -13.22 0.20
CA LEU A 243 11.87 -12.42 -0.73
C LEU A 243 10.91 -13.27 -1.57
N PHE A 244 9.61 -13.09 -1.37
CA PHE A 244 8.58 -13.57 -2.29
C PHE A 244 8.25 -12.51 -3.35
N VAL A 245 8.19 -12.93 -4.61
CA VAL A 245 7.97 -12.07 -5.77
C VAL A 245 6.75 -12.55 -6.54
N THR A 246 5.72 -11.71 -6.62
CA THR A 246 4.55 -11.97 -7.46
C THR A 246 4.81 -11.54 -8.89
N ARG A 247 4.14 -12.20 -9.85
CA ARG A 247 4.13 -11.82 -11.26
C ARG A 247 2.72 -11.92 -11.85
N ASP A 248 2.59 -11.27 -13.00
CA ASP A 248 1.39 -11.29 -13.82
C ASP A 248 1.64 -11.94 -15.18
N ASN A 249 0.62 -11.90 -16.03
CA ASN A 249 0.72 -12.29 -17.43
C ASN A 249 1.29 -13.71 -17.60
N GLY A 250 0.95 -14.66 -16.73
CA GLY A 250 1.37 -16.05 -16.85
C GLY A 250 2.87 -16.32 -16.62
N LEU A 251 3.62 -15.35 -16.07
CA LEU A 251 4.97 -15.59 -15.56
C LEU A 251 4.88 -16.19 -14.15
N PRO A 252 5.78 -17.12 -13.79
CA PRO A 252 5.76 -17.72 -12.47
C PRO A 252 6.16 -16.74 -11.36
N ASN A 253 5.54 -16.87 -10.19
CA ASN A 253 6.03 -16.26 -8.96
C ASN A 253 7.40 -16.84 -8.57
N SER A 254 8.17 -16.14 -7.73
CA SER A 254 9.44 -16.63 -7.18
C SER A 254 9.44 -16.58 -5.66
N MET A 255 10.03 -17.58 -5.01
CA MET A 255 10.44 -17.55 -3.62
C MET A 255 11.97 -17.60 -3.56
N MET A 256 12.57 -16.50 -3.14
CA MET A 256 14.02 -16.33 -3.05
C MET A 256 14.46 -16.45 -1.59
N ARG A 257 15.10 -17.58 -1.24
CA ARG A 257 15.66 -17.77 0.10
C ARG A 257 17.01 -17.09 0.21
N ASN A 258 17.19 -16.24 1.19
CA ASN A 258 18.44 -15.56 1.49
C ASN A 258 19.45 -16.55 2.12
N ARG A 259 20.74 -16.26 1.99
CA ARG A 259 21.83 -17.05 2.60
C ARG A 259 22.55 -16.29 3.73
N GLY A 260 22.02 -15.13 4.12
CA GLY A 260 22.55 -14.25 5.16
C GLY A 260 23.74 -13.38 4.75
N ASP A 261 24.06 -13.35 3.46
CA ASP A 261 25.14 -12.53 2.90
C ASP A 261 24.70 -11.69 1.68
N GLY A 262 23.39 -11.50 1.53
CA GLY A 262 22.77 -10.81 0.39
C GLY A 262 22.75 -11.63 -0.90
N ASN A 263 23.10 -12.93 -0.86
CA ASN A 263 22.87 -13.86 -1.97
C ASN A 263 21.62 -14.70 -1.74
N PHE A 264 20.98 -15.09 -2.84
CA PHE A 264 19.70 -15.80 -2.81
C PHE A 264 19.73 -17.11 -3.59
N ASP A 265 18.94 -18.07 -3.11
CA ASP A 265 18.55 -19.30 -3.79
C ASP A 265 17.10 -19.20 -4.25
N ASP A 266 16.80 -19.48 -5.52
CA ASP A 266 15.41 -19.69 -5.92
C ASP A 266 14.97 -21.07 -5.44
N VAL A 267 14.04 -21.10 -4.48
CA VAL A 267 13.51 -22.32 -3.88
C VAL A 267 12.05 -22.56 -4.26
N THR A 268 11.52 -21.79 -5.22
CA THR A 268 10.09 -21.72 -5.58
C THR A 268 9.44 -23.09 -5.77
N THR A 269 10.09 -23.96 -6.54
CA THR A 269 9.59 -25.29 -6.86
C THR A 269 9.69 -26.22 -5.66
N ASP A 270 10.81 -26.15 -4.92
CA ASP A 270 11.12 -27.02 -3.79
C ASP A 270 10.16 -26.80 -2.61
N VAL A 271 9.77 -25.54 -2.38
CA VAL A 271 8.83 -25.19 -1.31
C VAL A 271 7.36 -25.29 -1.73
N GLY A 272 7.07 -25.61 -3.00
CA GLY A 272 5.72 -25.84 -3.49
C GLY A 272 4.93 -24.58 -3.86
N LEU A 273 5.62 -23.47 -4.13
CA LEU A 273 5.02 -22.16 -4.47
C LEU A 273 5.02 -21.84 -5.98
N LEU A 274 5.47 -22.77 -6.82
CA LEU A 274 5.42 -22.58 -8.27
C LEU A 274 3.97 -22.41 -8.75
N SER A 275 3.63 -21.18 -9.14
CA SER A 275 2.33 -20.81 -9.69
C SER A 275 2.52 -19.87 -10.88
N PHE A 276 1.74 -20.08 -11.94
CA PHE A 276 1.70 -19.26 -13.16
C PHE A 276 0.51 -18.30 -13.17
N ASP A 277 -0.16 -18.18 -12.04
CA ASP A 277 -1.33 -17.36 -11.87
C ASP A 277 -0.94 -15.88 -11.84
N SER A 278 -1.79 -15.03 -12.41
CA SER A 278 -1.55 -13.58 -12.33
C SER A 278 -1.95 -13.11 -10.94
N THR A 279 -0.94 -12.81 -10.12
CA THR A 279 -1.10 -12.47 -8.70
C THR A 279 -0.72 -11.02 -8.48
N ASN A 280 -1.42 -10.35 -7.56
CA ASN A 280 -1.34 -8.89 -7.41
C ASN A 280 -0.74 -8.49 -6.06
N PHE A 281 -0.90 -9.30 -5.03
CA PHE A 281 -0.29 -9.08 -3.72
C PHE A 281 -0.06 -10.41 -2.99
N ALA A 282 0.77 -10.35 -1.95
CA ALA A 282 0.86 -11.39 -0.94
C ALA A 282 0.94 -10.78 0.48
N VAL A 283 0.59 -11.57 1.49
CA VAL A 283 0.76 -11.20 2.90
C VAL A 283 1.25 -12.41 3.69
N TRP A 284 2.27 -12.18 4.52
CA TRP A 284 2.79 -13.14 5.48
C TRP A 284 2.01 -13.04 6.80
N LEU A 285 1.60 -14.18 7.34
CA LEU A 285 0.88 -14.27 8.61
C LEU A 285 1.08 -15.66 9.23
N ASP A 286 1.17 -15.77 10.55
CA ASP A 286 1.11 -17.06 11.24
C ASP A 286 -0.34 -17.31 11.66
N PHE A 287 -1.18 -17.79 10.73
CA PHE A 287 -2.63 -17.82 10.99
C PHE A 287 -3.01 -18.92 11.98
N ASP A 288 -2.23 -20.00 12.07
CA ASP A 288 -2.49 -21.12 12.99
C ASP A 288 -1.65 -21.13 14.27
N GLN A 289 -0.79 -20.11 14.46
CA GLN A 289 0.08 -19.89 15.61
C GLN A 289 1.02 -21.07 15.85
N ASP A 290 1.55 -21.66 14.79
CA ASP A 290 2.50 -22.76 14.89
C ASP A 290 3.97 -22.30 14.88
N GLY A 291 4.18 -20.99 14.74
CA GLY A 291 5.49 -20.33 14.74
C GLY A 291 6.14 -20.24 13.36
N PHE A 292 5.48 -20.71 12.30
CA PHE A 292 5.93 -20.58 10.92
C PHE A 292 5.05 -19.60 10.16
N LEU A 293 5.65 -18.78 9.30
CA LEU A 293 4.88 -17.83 8.50
C LEU A 293 4.16 -18.54 7.35
N ASP A 294 2.85 -18.41 7.32
CA ASP A 294 2.00 -18.78 6.21
C ASP A 294 1.92 -17.64 5.17
N LEU A 295 1.47 -17.98 3.97
CA LEU A 295 1.44 -17.05 2.84
C LEU A 295 0.03 -16.95 2.24
N MET A 296 -0.57 -15.76 2.31
CA MET A 296 -1.79 -15.44 1.58
C MET A 296 -1.42 -14.76 0.25
N VAL A 297 -1.99 -15.21 -0.87
CA VAL A 297 -1.71 -14.65 -2.21
C VAL A 297 -3.02 -14.29 -2.91
N GLY A 298 -3.12 -13.04 -3.35
CA GLY A 298 -4.33 -12.49 -3.98
C GLY A 298 -4.22 -12.35 -5.49
N SER A 299 -5.36 -12.49 -6.17
CA SER A 299 -5.50 -12.27 -7.60
C SER A 299 -6.82 -11.58 -7.93
N GLU A 300 -6.79 -10.75 -8.98
CA GLU A 300 -8.00 -10.16 -9.53
C GLU A 300 -8.86 -11.14 -10.31
N GLU A 301 -8.24 -12.12 -10.96
CA GLU A 301 -8.91 -13.02 -11.88
C GLU A 301 -9.10 -14.43 -11.30
N LEU A 302 -8.37 -14.75 -10.24
CA LEU A 302 -8.30 -16.08 -9.65
C LEU A 302 -8.65 -16.06 -8.16
N PRO A 303 -9.03 -17.22 -7.59
CA PRO A 303 -9.41 -17.29 -6.20
C PRO A 303 -8.29 -16.87 -5.25
N LEU A 304 -8.66 -16.31 -4.10
CA LEU A 304 -7.71 -16.07 -3.01
C LEU A 304 -7.05 -17.39 -2.59
N GLU A 305 -5.73 -17.37 -2.44
CA GLU A 305 -4.96 -18.48 -1.93
C GLU A 305 -4.44 -18.18 -0.53
N LEU A 306 -4.42 -19.20 0.31
CA LEU A 306 -3.77 -19.21 1.61
C LEU A 306 -2.99 -20.51 1.67
N TYR A 307 -1.69 -20.40 1.85
CA TYR A 307 -0.72 -21.49 1.92
C TYR A 307 -0.26 -21.64 3.34
N ARG A 308 -0.51 -22.81 3.94
CA ARG A 308 0.05 -23.14 5.23
C ARG A 308 1.48 -23.65 5.06
N GLN A 309 2.41 -23.09 5.82
CA GLN A 309 3.76 -23.63 5.91
C GLN A 309 3.79 -24.83 6.86
N ASN A 310 4.59 -25.84 6.56
CA ASN A 310 4.87 -26.92 7.51
C ASN A 310 6.31 -26.85 8.01
N LYS A 311 6.63 -27.66 9.01
CA LYS A 311 7.96 -27.74 9.66
C LYS A 311 9.14 -28.10 8.75
N LEU A 312 8.89 -28.43 7.49
CA LEU A 312 9.92 -28.67 6.47
C LEU A 312 10.09 -27.46 5.54
N ALA A 313 9.54 -26.29 5.90
CA ALA A 313 9.55 -25.06 5.10
C ALA A 313 8.91 -25.23 3.72
N THR A 314 7.88 -26.08 3.62
CA THR A 314 7.10 -26.27 2.39
C THR A 314 5.66 -25.83 2.59
N PHE A 315 5.04 -25.37 1.51
CA PHE A 315 3.73 -24.71 1.51
C PHE A 315 2.65 -25.60 0.91
N GLU A 316 1.51 -25.68 1.59
CA GLU A 316 0.33 -26.37 1.11
C GLU A 316 -0.90 -25.46 1.10
N PRO A 317 -1.71 -25.41 0.02
CA PRO A 317 -2.84 -24.48 0.00
C PRO A 317 -3.97 -24.96 0.92
N VAL A 318 -4.48 -24.12 1.81
CA VAL A 318 -5.47 -24.49 2.82
C VAL A 318 -6.75 -23.65 2.76
N ALA A 319 -6.79 -22.56 2.00
CA ALA A 319 -7.94 -21.64 1.91
C ALA A 319 -9.30 -22.38 1.80
N TRP A 320 -9.37 -23.35 0.90
CA TRP A 320 -10.57 -24.18 0.69
C TRP A 320 -10.97 -25.00 1.92
N ASP A 321 -10.00 -25.66 2.55
CA ASP A 321 -10.21 -26.54 3.69
C ASP A 321 -10.61 -25.74 4.94
N LEU A 322 -10.15 -24.48 5.01
CA LEU A 322 -10.53 -23.47 6.00
C LEU A 322 -11.84 -22.74 5.68
N LYS A 323 -12.47 -23.03 4.53
CA LYS A 323 -13.69 -22.37 4.05
C LYS A 323 -13.51 -20.87 3.75
N LEU A 324 -12.27 -20.43 3.57
CA LEU A 324 -11.94 -19.10 3.09
C LEU A 324 -12.02 -19.11 1.55
N TRP A 325 -13.22 -18.88 1.02
CA TRP A 325 -13.46 -18.90 -0.42
C TRP A 325 -13.83 -17.51 -0.94
N ILE A 326 -12.91 -16.92 -1.69
CA ILE A 326 -13.14 -15.69 -2.46
C ILE A 326 -12.78 -16.03 -3.90
N PRO A 327 -13.75 -16.06 -4.82
CA PRO A 327 -13.55 -16.66 -6.13
C PRO A 327 -12.61 -15.86 -7.04
N ARG A 328 -12.45 -14.55 -6.77
CA ARG A 328 -11.58 -13.60 -7.47
C ARG A 328 -11.75 -12.19 -6.92
N GLY A 329 -10.96 -11.25 -7.46
CA GLY A 329 -11.13 -9.82 -7.29
C GLY A 329 -10.39 -9.24 -6.10
N THR A 330 -9.63 -10.05 -5.37
CA THR A 330 -8.84 -9.54 -4.24
C THR A 330 -7.71 -8.67 -4.77
N ARG A 331 -7.71 -7.39 -4.40
CA ARG A 331 -6.66 -6.42 -4.77
C ARG A 331 -5.85 -5.92 -3.59
N PHE A 332 -6.41 -6.04 -2.38
CA PHE A 332 -5.80 -5.51 -1.17
C PHE A 332 -6.02 -6.47 -0.02
N ALA A 333 -5.01 -6.58 0.84
CA ALA A 333 -5.11 -7.27 2.12
C ALA A 333 -4.27 -6.54 3.16
N GLU A 334 -4.77 -6.52 4.38
CA GLU A 334 -4.06 -5.99 5.53
C GLU A 334 -4.32 -6.89 6.73
N VAL A 335 -3.26 -7.20 7.49
CA VAL A 335 -3.30 -8.12 8.62
C VAL A 335 -3.04 -7.35 9.91
N ALA A 336 -3.92 -7.52 10.89
CA ALA A 336 -3.85 -6.89 12.20
C ALA A 336 -4.32 -7.87 13.28
N ASP A 337 -4.13 -7.55 14.55
CA ASP A 337 -4.77 -8.26 15.67
C ASP A 337 -5.72 -7.23 16.31
N ILE A 338 -6.98 -7.20 15.86
CA ILE A 338 -7.91 -6.11 16.20
C ILE A 338 -8.66 -6.39 17.50
N ASN A 339 -8.67 -7.64 17.96
CA ASN A 339 -9.30 -8.03 19.22
C ASN A 339 -8.29 -8.34 20.33
N ASN A 340 -6.98 -8.21 20.06
CA ASN A 340 -5.87 -8.48 20.96
C ASN A 340 -5.85 -9.95 21.46
N ASP A 341 -6.33 -10.91 20.66
CA ASP A 341 -6.31 -12.34 20.97
C ASP A 341 -5.07 -13.07 20.44
N GLN A 342 -4.15 -12.33 19.81
CA GLN A 342 -2.90 -12.78 19.20
C GLN A 342 -3.10 -13.67 17.96
N VAL A 343 -4.33 -13.89 17.49
CA VAL A 343 -4.61 -14.53 16.23
C VAL A 343 -4.66 -13.45 15.15
N PRO A 344 -4.01 -13.66 13.99
CA PRO A 344 -4.14 -12.71 12.89
C PRO A 344 -5.58 -12.57 12.40
N ASP A 345 -6.07 -11.34 12.44
CA ASP A 345 -7.25 -10.85 11.73
C ASP A 345 -6.82 -10.22 10.41
N PHE A 346 -7.74 -10.11 9.46
CA PHE A 346 -7.39 -9.46 8.19
C PHE A 346 -8.57 -8.84 7.46
N TYR A 347 -8.29 -7.70 6.85
CA TYR A 347 -9.17 -7.04 5.90
C TYR A 347 -8.81 -7.44 4.46
N LEU A 348 -9.82 -7.57 3.60
CA LEU A 348 -9.66 -7.80 2.16
C LEU A 348 -10.50 -6.81 1.37
N GLY A 349 -9.82 -6.06 0.50
CA GLY A 349 -10.45 -5.26 -0.55
C GLY A 349 -10.72 -6.13 -1.77
N ILE A 350 -11.99 -6.20 -2.20
CA ILE A 350 -12.43 -7.13 -3.24
C ILE A 350 -13.19 -6.38 -4.33
N HIS A 351 -12.63 -6.39 -5.54
CA HIS A 351 -13.24 -5.76 -6.70
C HIS A 351 -14.44 -6.57 -7.20
N GLY A 352 -15.58 -5.89 -7.38
CA GLY A 352 -16.82 -6.49 -7.86
C GLY A 352 -17.57 -7.31 -6.81
N LEU A 353 -17.11 -7.36 -5.56
CA LEU A 353 -17.74 -8.05 -4.43
C LEU A 353 -17.66 -7.15 -3.19
N GLN A 354 -18.47 -7.43 -2.18
CA GLN A 354 -18.34 -6.75 -0.90
C GLN A 354 -17.00 -7.12 -0.24
N ASN A 355 -16.32 -6.13 0.35
CA ASN A 355 -15.09 -6.33 1.11
C ASN A 355 -15.31 -7.25 2.33
N ARG A 356 -14.22 -7.71 2.94
CA ARG A 356 -14.27 -8.61 4.10
C ARG A 356 -13.36 -8.10 5.20
N LEU A 357 -13.81 -8.23 6.44
CA LEU A 357 -12.98 -8.13 7.63
C LEU A 357 -13.19 -9.41 8.42
N TYR A 358 -12.15 -10.23 8.48
CA TYR A 358 -12.16 -11.54 9.09
C TYR A 358 -11.50 -11.51 10.45
N ILE A 359 -12.24 -11.95 11.46
CA ILE A 359 -11.69 -12.28 12.78
C ILE A 359 -11.22 -13.72 12.79
N GLY A 360 -9.96 -13.94 13.18
CA GLY A 360 -9.38 -15.26 13.40
C GLY A 360 -10.08 -15.98 14.56
N GLN A 361 -10.42 -17.26 14.36
CA GLN A 361 -11.00 -18.08 15.42
C GLN A 361 -10.19 -19.36 15.60
N ARG A 362 -9.37 -19.35 16.64
CA ARG A 362 -8.46 -20.44 16.98
C ARG A 362 -9.19 -21.76 17.21
N SER A 363 -8.59 -22.84 16.71
CA SER A 363 -9.03 -24.19 17.01
C SER A 363 -7.83 -25.14 17.18
N SER A 364 -7.98 -26.20 17.97
CA SER A 364 -6.94 -27.24 18.05
C SER A 364 -6.97 -28.21 16.85
N ASN A 365 -7.91 -28.03 15.93
CA ASN A 365 -8.09 -28.87 14.75
C ASN A 365 -8.23 -27.97 13.52
N SER A 366 -7.33 -28.12 12.53
CA SER A 366 -7.33 -27.36 11.26
C SER A 366 -8.69 -27.38 10.57
N ALA A 367 -9.42 -28.51 10.62
CA ALA A 367 -10.76 -28.60 10.04
C ALA A 367 -11.82 -27.73 10.74
N ASN A 368 -11.52 -27.22 11.94
CA ASN A 368 -12.39 -26.39 12.77
C ASN A 368 -11.90 -24.95 12.93
N TRP A 369 -10.72 -24.59 12.41
CA TRP A 369 -10.29 -23.19 12.30
C TRP A 369 -11.27 -22.42 11.43
N ARG A 370 -11.64 -21.22 11.87
CA ARG A 370 -12.61 -20.37 11.14
C ARG A 370 -12.10 -18.94 11.09
N PHE A 371 -12.53 -18.27 10.03
CA PHE A 371 -12.47 -16.83 9.90
C PHE A 371 -13.90 -16.32 9.94
N LYS A 372 -14.24 -15.50 10.93
CA LYS A 372 -15.58 -14.90 11.02
C LYS A 372 -15.56 -13.56 10.30
N ASN A 373 -16.27 -13.47 9.17
CA ASN A 373 -16.50 -12.17 8.53
C ASN A 373 -17.41 -11.31 9.40
N ILE A 374 -16.92 -10.16 9.86
CA ILE A 374 -17.68 -9.18 10.65
C ILE A 374 -17.99 -7.91 9.85
N PHE A 375 -17.57 -7.81 8.58
CA PHE A 375 -17.73 -6.59 7.78
C PHE A 375 -19.20 -6.13 7.67
N GLN A 376 -20.13 -7.07 7.62
CA GLN A 376 -21.56 -6.78 7.55
C GLN A 376 -22.13 -6.20 8.85
N ASP A 377 -21.47 -6.45 9.99
CA ASP A 377 -21.94 -5.99 11.30
C ASP A 377 -21.87 -4.45 11.41
N PHE A 378 -21.08 -3.79 10.56
CA PHE A 378 -20.88 -2.33 10.56
C PHE A 378 -21.84 -1.56 9.66
N ASN A 379 -22.62 -2.24 8.82
CA ASN A 379 -23.59 -1.64 7.90
C ASN A 379 -23.00 -0.50 7.03
N LEU A 380 -21.76 -0.66 6.55
CA LEU A 380 -21.06 0.34 5.73
C LEU A 380 -21.56 0.43 4.27
N GLY A 381 -22.62 -0.31 3.92
CA GLY A 381 -23.11 -0.44 2.55
C GLY A 381 -22.26 -1.38 1.69
N ASP A 382 -22.77 -1.74 0.52
CA ASP A 382 -22.03 -2.54 -0.46
C ASP A 382 -21.14 -1.61 -1.31
N SER A 383 -19.82 -1.78 -1.22
CA SER A 383 -18.91 -1.28 -2.23
C SER A 383 -18.70 -2.36 -3.30
N SER A 384 -18.98 -2.04 -4.56
CA SER A 384 -18.54 -2.87 -5.69
C SER A 384 -17.08 -2.59 -6.09
N LEU A 385 -16.45 -1.59 -5.46
CA LEU A 385 -15.06 -1.24 -5.66
C LEU A 385 -14.21 -1.90 -4.58
N SER A 386 -13.05 -2.43 -4.97
CA SER A 386 -11.99 -2.73 -4.01
C SER A 386 -11.46 -1.41 -3.48
N VAL A 387 -11.45 -1.24 -2.17
CA VAL A 387 -11.00 -0.03 -1.50
C VAL A 387 -9.95 -0.36 -0.44
N PRO A 388 -9.01 0.56 -0.18
CA PRO A 388 -8.03 0.37 0.88
C PRO A 388 -8.72 0.26 2.25
N GLY A 389 -8.11 -0.55 3.11
CA GLY A 389 -8.33 -0.53 4.55
C GLY A 389 -7.03 -0.10 5.23
N HIS A 390 -7.11 0.42 6.45
CA HIS A 390 -5.95 0.75 7.26
C HIS A 390 -6.26 0.58 8.75
N PHE A 391 -5.42 -0.17 9.46
CA PHE A 391 -5.48 -0.30 10.91
C PHE A 391 -4.47 0.62 11.59
N PHE A 392 -4.93 1.45 12.51
CA PHE A 392 -4.09 2.40 13.25
C PHE A 392 -4.73 2.72 14.61
N ASP A 393 -3.97 3.22 15.58
CA ASP A 393 -4.49 3.56 16.90
C ASP A 393 -4.77 5.07 16.96
N PHE A 394 -6.02 5.46 16.66
CA PHE A 394 -6.43 6.86 16.55
C PHE A 394 -6.31 7.60 17.87
N ASN A 395 -6.62 6.96 18.99
CA ASN A 395 -6.68 7.61 20.31
C ASN A 395 -5.63 7.10 21.30
N ASN A 396 -4.64 6.36 20.81
CA ASN A 396 -3.52 5.82 21.58
C ASN A 396 -3.97 4.96 22.78
N ASN A 397 -5.08 4.23 22.64
CA ASN A 397 -5.65 3.40 23.71
C ASN A 397 -5.15 1.94 23.67
N GLY A 398 -4.33 1.58 22.68
CA GLY A 398 -3.80 0.24 22.47
C GLY A 398 -4.75 -0.71 21.72
N HIS A 399 -5.85 -0.21 21.17
CA HIS A 399 -6.76 -0.93 20.30
C HIS A 399 -6.71 -0.34 18.89
N LEU A 400 -6.43 -1.18 17.90
CA LEU A 400 -6.40 -0.74 16.51
C LEU A 400 -7.82 -0.39 16.03
N ASP A 401 -7.99 0.86 15.63
CA ASP A 401 -9.14 1.39 14.90
C ASP A 401 -9.02 1.05 13.41
N PHE A 402 -10.12 1.22 12.67
CA PHE A 402 -10.17 0.82 11.27
C PHE A 402 -10.67 1.96 10.37
N LEU A 403 -9.85 2.31 9.39
CA LEU A 403 -10.17 3.26 8.32
C LEU A 403 -10.45 2.50 7.03
N THR A 404 -11.54 2.85 6.33
CA THR A 404 -11.89 2.25 5.03
C THR A 404 -12.67 3.26 4.19
N VAL A 405 -12.90 2.96 2.92
CA VAL A 405 -13.86 3.70 2.09
C VAL A 405 -15.18 2.93 2.01
N ALA A 406 -16.30 3.63 2.14
CA ALA A 406 -17.62 3.07 1.89
C ALA A 406 -18.58 4.16 1.38
N GLU A 407 -19.47 3.80 0.45
CA GLU A 407 -20.39 4.75 -0.20
C GLU A 407 -19.69 5.96 -0.83
N GLY A 408 -18.47 5.75 -1.36
CA GLY A 408 -17.65 6.79 -1.98
C GLY A 408 -17.01 7.79 -1.01
N ARG A 409 -17.00 7.49 0.30
CA ARG A 409 -16.42 8.37 1.32
C ARG A 409 -15.59 7.59 2.33
N ILE A 410 -14.61 8.24 2.94
CA ILE A 410 -13.79 7.67 4.00
C ILE A 410 -14.65 7.45 5.26
N LYS A 411 -14.42 6.33 5.94
CA LYS A 411 -15.12 5.90 7.16
C LYS A 411 -14.07 5.53 8.21
N LEU A 412 -14.21 6.10 9.41
CA LEU A 412 -13.43 5.73 10.58
C LEU A 412 -14.32 4.96 11.56
N LEU A 413 -13.85 3.79 11.97
CA LEU A 413 -14.48 2.95 12.96
C LEU A 413 -13.54 2.79 14.15
N GLN A 414 -13.95 3.33 15.30
CA GLN A 414 -13.20 3.25 16.53
C GLN A 414 -13.42 1.91 17.24
N ASN A 415 -12.34 1.28 17.67
CA ASN A 415 -12.32 0.06 18.43
C ASN A 415 -12.46 0.35 19.93
N THR A 416 -13.60 -0.09 20.48
CA THR A 416 -13.94 0.05 21.89
C THR A 416 -13.39 -1.11 22.75
N GLY A 417 -12.56 -1.98 22.14
CA GLY A 417 -11.97 -3.17 22.75
C GLY A 417 -12.60 -4.47 22.25
N GLU A 418 -11.84 -5.57 22.32
CA GLU A 418 -12.23 -6.91 21.87
C GLU A 418 -12.73 -6.96 20.40
N GLY A 419 -12.21 -6.08 19.53
CA GLY A 419 -12.60 -6.00 18.12
C GLY A 419 -13.99 -5.39 17.89
N ARG A 420 -14.55 -4.67 18.87
CA ARG A 420 -15.85 -4.00 18.76
C ARG A 420 -15.68 -2.62 18.15
N LEU A 421 -15.90 -2.55 16.84
CA LEU A 421 -15.80 -1.32 16.07
C LEU A 421 -17.11 -0.52 16.07
N THR A 422 -17.02 0.80 16.32
CA THR A 422 -18.12 1.77 16.27
C THR A 422 -17.77 2.87 15.28
N GLN A 423 -18.62 3.14 14.31
CA GLN A 423 -18.36 4.21 13.35
C GLN A 423 -18.43 5.58 14.03
N ILE A 424 -17.35 6.36 13.90
CA ILE A 424 -17.22 7.73 14.43
C ILE A 424 -17.00 8.77 13.33
N THR A 425 -17.22 8.41 12.06
CA THR A 425 -16.98 9.29 10.89
C THR A 425 -17.57 10.69 11.04
N GLU A 426 -18.76 10.82 11.62
CA GLU A 426 -19.46 12.11 11.75
C GLU A 426 -19.01 12.90 13.00
N GLU A 427 -18.20 12.28 13.86
CA GLU A 427 -17.66 12.87 15.09
C GLU A 427 -16.27 13.47 14.86
N VAL A 428 -15.64 13.15 13.72
CA VAL A 428 -14.30 13.61 13.33
C VAL A 428 -14.32 14.32 11.97
N SER A 429 -13.34 15.17 11.75
CA SER A 429 -13.16 16.00 10.57
C SER A 429 -12.35 15.25 9.51
N LEU A 430 -13.03 14.42 8.72
CA LEU A 430 -12.45 13.73 7.56
C LEU A 430 -12.82 14.44 6.25
N PRO A 431 -11.95 14.39 5.23
CA PRO A 431 -12.27 14.97 3.93
C PRO A 431 -13.41 14.20 3.25
N GLU A 432 -14.32 14.94 2.59
CA GLU A 432 -15.43 14.37 1.81
C GLU A 432 -14.94 13.87 0.44
N THR A 433 -14.05 12.87 0.47
CA THR A 433 -13.42 12.26 -0.71
C THR A 433 -13.34 10.74 -0.59
N THR A 434 -12.95 10.07 -1.68
CA THR A 434 -12.53 8.66 -1.67
C THR A 434 -11.02 8.57 -1.41
N ALA A 435 -10.55 7.38 -1.02
CA ALA A 435 -9.13 7.11 -0.86
C ALA A 435 -8.64 6.01 -1.81
N THR A 436 -7.39 6.14 -2.25
CA THR A 436 -6.66 5.17 -3.08
C THR A 436 -5.61 4.43 -2.26
N ALA A 437 -5.05 5.10 -1.24
CA ALA A 437 -4.17 4.52 -0.24
C ALA A 437 -4.32 5.27 1.09
N PHE A 438 -3.90 4.62 2.16
CA PHE A 438 -3.77 5.22 3.49
C PHE A 438 -2.36 4.98 4.02
N GLY A 439 -1.91 5.85 4.92
CA GLY A 439 -0.73 5.61 5.75
C GLY A 439 -0.90 6.33 7.08
N SER A 440 -0.41 5.74 8.16
CA SER A 440 -0.41 6.36 9.48
C SER A 440 1.01 6.58 9.98
N PHE A 441 1.28 7.75 10.54
CA PHE A 441 2.60 8.16 11.00
C PHE A 441 2.46 9.23 12.07
N ASP A 442 3.47 9.43 12.89
CA ASP A 442 3.47 10.50 13.90
C ASP A 442 4.34 11.63 13.35
N VAL A 443 3.71 12.66 12.76
CA VAL A 443 4.44 13.71 12.03
C VAL A 443 5.17 14.65 12.97
N ASP A 444 4.61 14.88 14.16
CA ASP A 444 5.08 15.86 15.12
C ASP A 444 5.61 15.26 16.42
N ASN A 445 5.72 13.94 16.48
CA ASN A 445 6.15 13.15 17.63
C ASN A 445 5.27 13.35 18.88
N ASP A 446 4.00 13.71 18.71
CA ASP A 446 3.06 13.90 19.84
C ASP A 446 2.58 12.57 20.46
N GLY A 447 2.88 11.45 19.80
CA GLY A 447 2.53 10.09 20.21
C GLY A 447 1.19 9.60 19.64
N TYR A 448 0.44 10.46 18.94
CA TYR A 448 -0.77 10.13 18.20
C TYR A 448 -0.44 9.95 16.72
N GLN A 449 -1.12 9.00 16.07
CA GLN A 449 -0.90 8.74 14.66
C GLN A 449 -1.76 9.66 13.80
N ASP A 450 -1.09 10.44 12.96
CA ASP A 450 -1.61 11.21 11.83
C ASP A 450 -1.89 10.33 10.63
N LEU A 451 -2.52 10.90 9.61
CA LEU A 451 -2.90 10.18 8.40
C LEU A 451 -2.42 10.85 7.12
N LEU A 452 -1.86 10.05 6.22
CA LEU A 452 -1.85 10.32 4.79
C LEU A 452 -3.09 9.67 4.18
N ILE A 453 -3.85 10.43 3.41
CA ILE A 453 -4.92 9.93 2.55
C ILE A 453 -4.55 10.22 1.10
N GLY A 454 -4.23 9.16 0.36
CA GLY A 454 -4.04 9.23 -1.07
C GLY A 454 -5.38 9.32 -1.79
N THR A 455 -5.47 10.18 -2.82
CA THR A 455 -6.69 10.36 -3.63
C THR A 455 -6.46 9.93 -5.08
N ASP A 456 -7.43 10.14 -5.97
CA ASP A 456 -7.29 9.81 -7.39
C ASP A 456 -6.47 10.86 -8.14
N THR A 457 -6.03 10.55 -9.36
CA THR A 457 -5.22 11.46 -10.17
C THR A 457 -5.93 12.81 -10.40
N LEU A 458 -5.19 13.90 -10.17
CA LEU A 458 -5.64 15.30 -10.19
C LEU A 458 -6.55 15.70 -9.02
N GLU A 459 -6.67 14.88 -7.99
CA GLU A 459 -7.19 15.27 -6.69
C GLU A 459 -6.01 15.45 -5.73
N PHE A 460 -6.12 16.32 -4.74
CA PHE A 460 -5.01 16.53 -3.81
C PHE A 460 -5.00 15.44 -2.76
N ASN A 461 -3.82 14.92 -2.45
CA ASN A 461 -3.61 14.04 -1.30
C ASN A 461 -3.80 14.85 -0.01
N HIS A 462 -4.24 14.19 1.06
CA HIS A 462 -4.45 14.82 2.35
C HIS A 462 -3.45 14.35 3.40
N ILE A 463 -2.99 15.28 4.23
CA ILE A 463 -2.27 15.04 5.47
C ILE A 463 -3.16 15.54 6.60
N LEU A 464 -3.62 14.62 7.45
CA LEU A 464 -4.51 14.90 8.57
C LEU A 464 -3.74 14.76 9.87
N TRP A 465 -3.55 15.88 10.56
CA TRP A 465 -2.96 15.94 11.88
C TRP A 465 -3.99 15.53 12.94
N ASN A 466 -3.65 14.54 13.75
CA ASN A 466 -4.49 14.01 14.80
C ASN A 466 -4.41 14.92 16.04
N ARG A 467 -5.57 15.35 16.55
CA ARG A 467 -5.67 16.19 17.74
C ARG A 467 -5.93 15.32 18.96
N GLU A 468 -4.88 14.65 19.42
CA GLU A 468 -4.87 13.86 20.65
C GLU A 468 -5.99 12.79 20.70
N GLY A 469 -6.34 12.20 19.55
CA GLY A 469 -7.37 11.16 19.45
C GLY A 469 -8.80 11.65 19.56
N THR A 470 -9.03 12.95 19.40
CA THR A 470 -10.37 13.55 19.48
C THR A 470 -10.92 13.97 18.12
N ASP A 471 -10.06 14.43 17.22
CA ASP A 471 -10.44 14.94 15.90
C ASP A 471 -9.21 15.00 14.99
N PHE A 472 -9.42 15.28 13.70
CA PHE A 472 -8.34 15.59 12.75
C PHE A 472 -8.35 17.07 12.36
N ARG A 473 -7.20 17.56 11.92
CA ARG A 473 -7.04 18.83 11.20
C ARG A 473 -6.34 18.55 9.88
N ASP A 474 -6.93 18.98 8.78
CA ASP A 474 -6.27 18.92 7.47
C ASP A 474 -5.13 19.94 7.42
N ILE A 475 -3.89 19.46 7.40
CA ILE A 475 -2.67 20.26 7.29
C ILE A 475 -2.00 20.08 5.92
N SER A 476 -2.73 19.60 4.91
CA SER A 476 -2.12 19.15 3.64
C SER A 476 -1.39 20.28 2.91
N VAL A 477 -1.97 21.49 2.92
CA VAL A 477 -1.38 22.69 2.30
C VAL A 477 -0.27 23.27 3.15
N THR A 478 -0.47 23.36 4.46
CA THR A 478 0.55 23.93 5.36
C THR A 478 1.74 23.00 5.50
N SER A 479 1.56 21.69 5.45
CA SER A 479 2.64 20.71 5.42
C SER A 479 3.27 20.53 4.04
N GLU A 480 2.69 21.07 2.97
CA GLU A 480 3.18 20.88 1.58
C GLU A 480 3.14 19.40 1.11
N GLY A 481 2.28 18.57 1.72
CA GLY A 481 2.12 17.14 1.38
C GLY A 481 1.06 16.84 0.30
N ASN A 482 0.38 17.85 -0.23
CA ASN A 482 -0.83 17.70 -1.04
C ASN A 482 -0.56 17.63 -2.55
N PHE A 483 0.17 16.60 -2.96
CA PHE A 483 0.42 16.30 -4.37
C PHE A 483 -0.84 15.82 -5.10
N LEU A 484 -0.85 15.95 -6.43
CA LEU A 484 -1.98 15.65 -7.32
C LEU A 484 -1.88 14.27 -8.00
N ASP A 485 -0.94 13.44 -7.59
CA ASP A 485 -0.81 12.08 -8.10
C ASP A 485 -1.66 11.10 -7.30
N LYS A 486 -1.73 9.86 -7.78
CA LYS A 486 -2.52 8.79 -7.19
C LYS A 486 -1.63 7.80 -6.44
N PRO A 487 -1.49 7.90 -5.11
CA PRO A 487 -0.78 6.91 -4.32
C PRO A 487 -1.41 5.51 -4.46
N VAL A 488 -0.57 4.47 -4.39
CA VAL A 488 -0.99 3.06 -4.49
C VAL A 488 -0.45 2.24 -3.32
N GLN A 489 0.86 2.35 -3.06
CA GLN A 489 1.51 1.72 -1.92
C GLN A 489 2.16 2.82 -1.09
N VAL A 490 1.97 2.80 0.23
CA VAL A 490 2.56 3.74 1.18
C VAL A 490 3.43 2.97 2.14
N MET A 491 4.63 3.49 2.41
CA MET A 491 5.57 3.02 3.41
C MET A 491 5.90 4.19 4.32
N VAL A 492 5.81 3.97 5.63
CA VAL A 492 6.15 4.94 6.65
C VAL A 492 7.26 4.35 7.49
N ASN A 493 8.41 5.01 7.53
CA ASN A 493 9.52 4.62 8.38
C ASN A 493 10.51 5.80 8.54
N ASP A 494 11.26 5.85 9.63
CA ASP A 494 12.32 6.85 9.85
C ASP A 494 13.63 6.36 9.20
N LEU A 495 13.81 6.64 7.91
CA LEU A 495 14.82 5.97 7.07
C LEU A 495 16.23 6.48 7.28
N ASP A 496 16.38 7.76 7.61
CA ASP A 496 17.67 8.35 7.97
C ASP A 496 17.92 8.36 9.50
N VAL A 497 16.98 7.78 10.26
CA VAL A 497 17.05 7.61 11.71
C VAL A 497 17.29 8.95 12.40
N ASN A 498 16.53 9.96 12.00
CA ASN A 498 16.60 11.33 12.49
C ASN A 498 15.50 11.66 13.52
N GLY A 499 14.62 10.71 13.80
CA GLY A 499 13.50 10.86 14.72
C GLY A 499 12.19 11.26 14.07
N GLN A 500 12.13 11.37 12.73
CA GLN A 500 10.96 11.80 11.99
C GLN A 500 10.57 10.71 11.00
N ALA A 501 9.32 10.26 11.05
CA ALA A 501 8.85 9.25 10.13
C ALA A 501 8.77 9.82 8.70
N ASP A 502 9.58 9.27 7.80
CA ASP A 502 9.48 9.57 6.38
C ASP A 502 8.27 8.85 5.77
N ILE A 503 7.70 9.44 4.72
CA ILE A 503 6.64 8.84 3.92
C ILE A 503 7.21 8.56 2.54
N ILE A 504 7.18 7.29 2.11
CA ILE A 504 7.45 6.93 0.72
C ILE A 504 6.22 6.29 0.12
N TYR A 505 5.80 6.74 -1.06
CA TYR A 505 4.70 6.10 -1.76
C TYR A 505 4.96 5.93 -3.26
N THR A 506 4.35 4.88 -3.82
CA THR A 506 4.29 4.66 -5.27
C THR A 506 3.02 5.28 -5.84
N THR A 507 3.08 5.74 -7.08
CA THR A 507 1.90 6.21 -7.81
C THR A 507 1.39 5.15 -8.78
N SER A 508 0.14 5.29 -9.25
CA SER A 508 -0.39 4.43 -10.32
C SER A 508 0.35 4.57 -11.66
N SER A 509 1.12 5.65 -11.85
CA SER A 509 2.00 5.83 -13.00
C SER A 509 3.39 5.20 -12.80
N GLY A 510 3.66 4.61 -11.64
CA GLY A 510 4.93 3.96 -11.30
C GLY A 510 6.02 4.92 -10.78
N ASN A 511 5.68 6.19 -10.54
CA ASN A 511 6.58 7.12 -9.88
C ASN A 511 6.70 6.76 -8.39
N VAL A 512 7.79 7.20 -7.76
CA VAL A 512 7.99 7.09 -6.32
C VAL A 512 8.14 8.50 -5.77
N ARG A 513 7.51 8.78 -4.64
CA ARG A 513 7.72 10.00 -3.85
C ARG A 513 8.32 9.66 -2.52
N TRP A 514 9.21 10.51 -2.04
CA TRP A 514 9.72 10.48 -0.68
C TRP A 514 9.48 11.84 -0.04
N LEU A 515 8.54 11.90 0.89
CA LEU A 515 8.23 13.08 1.66
C LEU A 515 8.92 12.96 3.02
N GLN A 516 9.91 13.82 3.25
CA GLN A 516 10.62 13.91 4.51
C GLN A 516 10.09 15.08 5.34
N PRO A 517 9.64 14.86 6.59
CA PRO A 517 9.32 15.95 7.49
C PRO A 517 10.54 16.83 7.77
N THR A 518 10.30 18.13 7.92
CA THR A 518 11.31 19.14 8.22
C THR A 518 10.71 20.17 9.16
N GLY A 519 11.41 20.47 10.25
CA GLY A 519 10.89 21.35 11.31
C GLY A 519 11.58 21.07 12.64
N PRO A 520 11.28 21.86 13.69
CA PRO A 520 11.77 21.59 15.03
C PRO A 520 11.06 20.35 15.57
N LEU A 521 11.77 19.23 15.62
CA LEU A 521 11.27 17.99 16.21
C LEU A 521 12.34 17.39 17.12
N GLY A 522 11.87 16.90 18.26
CA GLY A 522 12.63 16.22 19.29
C GLY A 522 11.67 15.39 20.13
N ARG A 523 12.19 14.73 21.15
CA ARG A 523 11.45 13.81 22.01
C ARG A 523 10.95 12.56 21.29
N TRP A 524 11.89 11.84 20.69
CA TRP A 524 11.66 10.51 20.12
C TRP A 524 12.60 9.48 20.72
N ILE A 525 12.34 8.21 20.48
CA ILE A 525 13.31 7.14 20.70
C ILE A 525 13.29 6.19 19.51
N HIS A 526 14.46 5.93 18.95
CA HIS A 526 14.62 4.92 17.90
C HIS A 526 15.11 3.63 18.54
N ILE A 527 14.42 2.53 18.23
CA ILE A 527 14.69 1.23 18.82
C ILE A 527 15.00 0.27 17.68
N SER A 528 16.13 -0.41 17.76
CA SER A 528 16.51 -1.48 16.83
C SER A 528 16.70 -2.78 17.61
N LEU A 529 16.01 -3.84 17.19
CA LEU A 529 16.20 -5.20 17.70
C LEU A 529 17.18 -5.95 16.79
N THR A 530 18.12 -6.66 17.39
CA THR A 530 19.17 -7.45 16.73
C THR A 530 19.19 -8.86 17.33
N GLY A 531 19.87 -9.81 16.70
CA GLY A 531 19.88 -11.21 17.15
C GLY A 531 18.77 -12.02 16.49
N ASN A 532 17.89 -12.67 17.26
CA ASN A 532 16.76 -13.46 16.70
C ASN A 532 15.38 -12.95 17.17
N PRO A 533 15.02 -11.69 16.88
CA PRO A 533 13.70 -11.18 17.19
C PRO A 533 12.62 -11.95 16.43
N LYS A 534 11.48 -12.19 17.07
CA LYS A 534 10.34 -12.92 16.47
C LYS A 534 9.25 -11.97 16.02
N ASN A 535 8.58 -12.30 14.92
CA ASN A 535 7.37 -11.57 14.52
C ASN A 535 6.34 -11.60 15.66
N GLY A 536 5.70 -10.45 15.92
CA GLY A 536 4.81 -10.29 17.08
C GLY A 536 5.52 -9.89 18.38
N THR A 537 6.84 -9.68 18.37
CA THR A 537 7.58 -9.08 19.49
C THR A 537 6.99 -7.71 19.82
N LYS A 538 6.70 -7.48 21.11
CA LYS A 538 6.13 -6.24 21.63
C LYS A 538 7.20 -5.40 22.29
N ILE A 539 7.32 -4.15 21.86
CA ILE A 539 8.04 -3.09 22.55
C ILE A 539 7.02 -2.31 23.38
N THR A 540 7.31 -2.10 24.65
CA THR A 540 6.53 -1.20 25.51
C THR A 540 7.42 -0.06 25.98
N VAL A 541 7.09 1.16 25.57
CA VAL A 541 7.69 2.38 26.11
C VAL A 541 6.73 2.96 27.16
N ILE A 542 7.26 3.24 28.35
CA ILE A 542 6.55 3.96 29.41
C ILE A 542 7.29 5.27 29.65
N SER A 543 6.60 6.38 29.45
CA SER A 543 7.14 7.74 29.59
C SER A 543 6.25 8.58 30.49
N ARG A 544 6.79 9.70 30.97
CA ARG A 544 6.02 10.75 31.65
C ARG A 544 6.27 12.10 31.02
N ASP A 545 5.19 12.84 30.84
CA ASP A 545 5.24 14.27 30.56
C ASP A 545 5.62 15.08 31.82
N GLU A 546 5.78 16.39 31.62
CA GLU A 546 6.10 17.33 32.70
C GLU A 546 4.99 17.43 33.77
N ASP A 547 3.76 17.08 33.40
CA ASP A 547 2.57 17.06 34.26
C ASP A 547 2.37 15.71 35.00
N TRP A 548 3.33 14.79 34.89
CA TRP A 548 3.33 13.45 35.48
C TRP A 548 2.28 12.47 34.94
N ILE A 549 1.69 12.77 33.79
CA ILE A 549 0.80 11.85 33.08
C ILE A 549 1.64 10.70 32.53
N LEU A 550 1.21 9.48 32.86
CA LEU A 550 1.87 8.26 32.41
C LEU A 550 1.36 7.92 31.01
N GLN A 551 2.27 7.87 30.04
CA GLN A 551 1.97 7.36 28.71
C GLN A 551 2.58 5.96 28.58
N ARG A 552 1.80 5.02 28.03
CA ARG A 552 2.26 3.66 27.71
C ARG A 552 2.02 3.41 26.24
N ILE A 553 3.10 3.28 25.49
CA ILE A 553 3.08 3.13 24.03
C ILE A 553 3.51 1.70 23.68
N PRO A 554 2.56 0.76 23.52
CA PRO A 554 2.86 -0.55 22.98
C PRO A 554 3.04 -0.47 21.46
N ARG A 555 4.06 -1.14 20.95
CA ARG A 555 4.28 -1.33 19.51
C ARG A 555 4.61 -2.79 19.24
N THR A 556 3.93 -3.39 18.27
CA THR A 556 4.20 -4.75 17.83
C THR A 556 5.03 -4.68 16.57
N ILE A 557 6.20 -5.31 16.57
CA ILE A 557 7.07 -5.37 15.40
C ILE A 557 6.59 -6.45 14.43
N ARG A 558 6.63 -6.12 13.14
CA ARG A 558 6.25 -6.97 12.02
C ARG A 558 7.29 -6.82 10.90
N GLY A 559 8.16 -7.81 10.70
CA GLY A 559 9.19 -7.82 9.66
C GLY A 559 10.36 -6.87 9.91
N ASP A 560 10.09 -5.56 10.07
CA ASP A 560 11.11 -4.54 10.33
C ASP A 560 11.44 -4.48 11.81
N PHE A 561 12.63 -4.95 12.19
CA PHE A 561 13.09 -4.97 13.57
C PHE A 561 13.59 -3.63 14.10
N SER A 562 13.16 -2.51 13.49
CA SER A 562 13.43 -1.17 13.97
C SER A 562 12.20 -0.28 13.90
N LEU A 563 12.09 0.67 14.84
CA LEU A 563 10.97 1.61 14.91
C LEU A 563 11.38 2.88 15.64
N THR A 564 10.93 4.03 15.14
CA THR A 564 10.96 5.31 15.85
C THR A 564 9.61 5.57 16.52
N ILE A 565 9.65 5.99 17.78
CA ILE A 565 8.45 6.31 18.58
C ILE A 565 8.57 7.75 19.05
N GLY A 566 7.58 8.59 18.71
CA GLY A 566 7.36 9.90 19.31
C GLY A 566 6.93 9.78 20.77
N LEU A 567 7.49 10.63 21.64
CA LEU A 567 7.29 10.58 23.09
C LEU A 567 6.40 11.73 23.61
N GLY A 568 5.82 12.53 22.71
CA GLY A 568 5.03 13.70 23.05
C GLY A 568 5.79 14.72 23.89
N GLU A 569 5.17 15.21 24.95
CA GLU A 569 5.79 16.13 25.90
C GLU A 569 6.72 15.44 26.91
N ALA A 570 6.97 14.13 26.76
CA ALA A 570 7.80 13.41 27.72
C ALA A 570 9.25 13.89 27.69
N SER A 571 9.71 14.31 28.87
CA SER A 571 11.11 14.66 29.11
C SER A 571 11.96 13.44 29.45
N LYS A 572 11.32 12.28 29.68
CA LYS A 572 12.01 11.04 30.07
C LYS A 572 11.20 9.78 29.77
N VAL A 573 11.90 8.72 29.40
CA VAL A 573 11.37 7.35 29.35
C VAL A 573 11.65 6.66 30.69
N GLU A 574 10.60 6.32 31.44
CA GLU A 574 10.71 5.62 32.71
C GLU A 574 11.20 4.19 32.49
N SER A 575 10.59 3.49 31.53
CA SER A 575 11.00 2.14 31.17
C SER A 575 10.78 1.83 29.70
N LEU A 576 11.69 1.05 29.13
CA LEU A 576 11.53 0.41 27.83
C LEU A 576 11.73 -1.09 28.02
N SER A 577 10.71 -1.88 27.68
CA SER A 577 10.76 -3.34 27.74
C SER A 577 10.46 -3.98 26.39
N VAL A 578 11.01 -5.18 26.19
CA VAL A 578 10.77 -6.04 25.03
C VAL A 578 10.15 -7.34 25.54
N THR A 579 9.06 -7.77 24.91
CA THR A 579 8.35 -9.01 25.24
C THR A 579 8.16 -9.83 23.98
N LEU A 580 8.65 -11.08 23.97
CA LEU A 580 8.47 -12.01 22.87
C LEU A 580 7.01 -12.50 22.78
N PRO A 581 6.59 -13.10 21.64
CA PRO A 581 5.22 -13.59 21.46
C PRO A 581 4.75 -14.58 22.52
N ASP A 582 5.65 -15.37 23.09
CA ASP A 582 5.36 -16.33 24.17
C ASP A 582 5.21 -15.67 25.56
N GLY A 583 5.36 -14.35 25.64
CA GLY A 583 5.28 -13.56 26.87
C GLY A 583 6.60 -13.47 27.65
N THR A 584 7.68 -14.06 27.14
CA THR A 584 8.99 -13.95 27.80
C THR A 584 9.63 -12.57 27.57
N GLU A 585 10.34 -12.09 28.58
CA GLU A 585 11.18 -10.88 28.46
C GLU A 585 12.63 -11.34 28.29
N PRO A 586 13.21 -11.21 27.08
CA PRO A 586 14.53 -11.75 26.78
C PRO A 586 15.66 -10.97 27.48
N THR A 587 15.36 -9.75 27.94
CA THR A 587 16.28 -8.83 28.60
C THR A 587 15.55 -8.05 29.69
N GLU A 588 16.27 -7.64 30.74
CA GLU A 588 15.75 -6.69 31.74
C GLU A 588 15.33 -5.36 31.08
N PRO A 589 14.22 -4.73 31.51
CA PRO A 589 13.82 -3.42 31.01
C PRO A 589 14.90 -2.37 31.21
N LEU A 590 15.15 -1.55 30.19
CA LEU A 590 15.95 -0.33 30.36
C LEU A 590 15.11 0.70 31.10
N SER A 591 15.74 1.49 31.96
CA SER A 591 15.04 2.52 32.73
C SER A 591 15.75 3.85 32.65
N PHE A 592 14.98 4.92 32.81
CA PHE A 592 15.48 6.28 32.90
C PHE A 592 16.27 6.76 31.67
N LEU A 593 15.76 6.48 30.47
CA LEU A 593 16.37 6.94 29.22
C LEU A 593 15.97 8.39 28.94
N GLU A 594 16.90 9.16 28.41
CA GLU A 594 16.61 10.50 27.90
C GLU A 594 16.00 10.38 26.49
N PRO A 595 15.16 11.32 26.06
CA PRO A 595 14.69 11.39 24.68
C PRO A 595 15.82 11.64 23.67
N ASP A 596 15.50 11.53 22.38
CA ASP A 596 16.40 11.75 21.23
C ASP A 596 17.56 10.75 21.19
N GLN A 597 17.25 9.48 21.49
CA GLN A 597 18.23 8.41 21.58
C GLN A 597 17.96 7.27 20.60
N LYS A 598 19.04 6.64 20.15
CA LYS A 598 19.04 5.38 19.41
C LYS A 598 19.42 4.27 20.38
N ILE A 599 18.57 3.27 20.52
CA ILE A 599 18.73 2.15 21.44
C ILE A 599 18.73 0.85 20.65
N SER A 600 19.77 0.04 20.84
CA SER A 600 19.83 -1.30 20.27
C SER A 600 19.60 -2.35 21.35
N PHE A 601 18.65 -3.26 21.13
CA PHE A 601 18.43 -4.45 21.94
C PHE A 601 18.90 -5.68 21.17
N THR A 602 19.68 -6.54 21.80
CA THR A 602 20.04 -7.83 21.22
C THR A 602 19.21 -8.91 21.89
N ILE A 603 18.35 -9.57 21.11
CA ILE A 603 17.53 -10.70 21.52
C ILE A 603 18.39 -11.97 21.42
N PRO A 604 18.59 -12.71 22.54
CA PRO A 604 19.45 -13.88 22.61
C PRO A 604 19.07 -15.04 21.70
#